data_AF-A0A2N9FUF6-F1
#
_entry.id   AF-A0A2N9FUF6-F1
#
_cell.length_a   1.000
_cell.length_b   1.000
_cell.length_c   1.000
_cell.angle_alpha   90.00
_cell.angle_beta   90.00
_cell.angle_gamma   90.00
#
_symmetry.space_group_name_H-M   'P 1'
#
loop_
_entity.id
_entity.type
_entity.pdbx_description
1 polymer ?
#
loop_
_entity_poly.entity_id
_entity_poly.type
_entity_poly.pdbx_seq_one_letter_code
_entity_poly.pdbx_strand_id
1 'polypeptide(L)'
;MAEAILYGVTQTIIERLGSSTLQQIGSIWGVKAKFEKMKNTVSTIQAILQDAEEQQVHNLQVRDWLMKLRDAVFDADDLLSEFSTHVLRQRVMGVIESCTLLD
;
A
#
# COMPACT_ATOMS: atom_id res chain seq x y z
N MET A 1 21.27 -1.90 -2.51
CA MET A 1 20.67 -2.49 -1.28
C MET A 1 19.39 -1.76 -0.85
N ALA A 2 19.37 -0.43 -0.71
CA ALA A 2 18.14 0.28 -0.32
C ALA A 2 17.04 0.21 -1.41
N GLU A 3 17.44 0.25 -2.68
CA GLU A 3 16.55 0.08 -3.84
C GLU A 3 15.84 -1.29 -3.81
N ALA A 4 16.57 -2.40 -3.69
CA ALA A 4 15.96 -3.73 -3.70
C ALA A 4 14.89 -3.94 -2.60
N ILE A 5 15.09 -3.35 -1.41
CA ILE A 5 14.09 -3.37 -0.34
C ILE A 5 12.85 -2.56 -0.76
N LEU A 6 13.07 -1.35 -1.29
CA LEU A 6 12.00 -0.50 -1.79
C LEU A 6 11.21 -1.15 -2.93
N TYR A 7 11.89 -1.82 -3.85
CA TYR A 7 11.27 -2.56 -4.94
C TYR A 7 10.34 -3.66 -4.41
N GLY A 8 10.80 -4.46 -3.45
CA GLY A 8 9.99 -5.51 -2.83
C GLY A 8 8.74 -4.97 -2.12
N VAL A 9 8.87 -3.88 -1.35
CA VAL A 9 7.73 -3.30 -0.63
C VAL A 9 6.75 -2.64 -1.59
N THR A 10 7.25 -1.87 -2.58
CA THR A 10 6.37 -1.27 -3.61
C THR A 10 5.61 -2.34 -4.40
N GLN A 11 6.25 -3.49 -4.71
CA GLN A 11 5.56 -4.62 -5.35
C GLN A 11 4.44 -5.17 -4.47
N THR A 12 4.72 -5.38 -3.18
CA THR A 12 3.73 -5.85 -2.20
C THR A 12 2.51 -4.92 -2.15
N ILE A 13 2.73 -3.60 -2.11
CA ILE A 13 1.65 -2.60 -2.12
C ILE A 13 0.81 -2.69 -3.40
N ILE A 14 1.46 -2.80 -4.57
CA ILE A 14 0.77 -2.91 -5.87
C ILE A 14 -0.10 -4.16 -5.92
N GLU A 15 0.41 -5.30 -5.47
CA GLU A 15 -0.32 -6.57 -5.39
C GLU A 15 -1.52 -6.47 -4.45
N ARG A 16 -1.32 -5.88 -3.27
CA ARG A 16 -2.39 -5.66 -2.28
C ARG A 16 -3.48 -4.76 -2.84
N LEU A 17 -3.14 -3.62 -3.44
CA LEU A 17 -4.10 -2.71 -4.07
C LEU A 17 -4.82 -3.33 -5.29
N GLY A 18 -4.14 -4.25 -5.99
CA GLY A 18 -4.74 -5.06 -7.06
C GLY A 18 -5.60 -6.22 -6.57
N SER A 19 -5.55 -6.56 -5.29
CA SER A 19 -6.27 -7.71 -4.74
C SER A 19 -7.78 -7.48 -4.71
N SER A 20 -8.54 -8.55 -4.98
CA SER A 20 -10.00 -8.53 -4.91
C SER A 20 -10.52 -8.09 -3.53
N THR A 21 -9.83 -8.49 -2.45
CA THR A 21 -10.19 -8.13 -1.07
C THR A 21 -10.16 -6.62 -0.86
N LEU A 22 -9.04 -5.96 -1.17
CA LEU A 22 -8.91 -4.51 -0.99
C LEU A 22 -9.81 -3.73 -1.95
N GLN A 23 -10.06 -4.25 -3.15
CA GLN A 23 -11.00 -3.66 -4.11
C GLN A 23 -12.44 -3.67 -3.61
N GLN A 24 -12.87 -4.78 -3.00
CA GLN A 24 -14.20 -4.90 -2.39
C GLN A 24 -14.32 -3.96 -1.18
N ILE A 25 -13.32 -4.00 -0.29
CA ILE A 25 -13.23 -3.09 0.86
C ILE A 25 -13.30 -1.63 0.38
N GLY A 26 -12.50 -1.26 -0.61
CA GLY A 26 -12.47 0.10 -1.16
C GLY A 26 -13.78 0.51 -1.81
N SER A 27 -14.55 -0.43 -2.36
CA SER A 27 -15.87 -0.16 -2.93
C SER A 27 -16.91 0.08 -1.83
N ILE A 28 -16.93 -0.75 -0.78
CA ILE A 28 -17.83 -0.60 0.38
C ILE A 28 -17.63 0.77 1.04
N TRP A 29 -16.38 1.22 1.13
CA TRP A 29 -15.99 2.45 1.82
C TRP A 29 -15.87 3.67 0.90
N GLY A 30 -16.18 3.54 -0.40
CA GLY A 30 -16.13 4.64 -1.35
C GLY A 30 -14.72 5.19 -1.65
N VAL A 31 -13.66 4.42 -1.36
CA VAL A 31 -12.26 4.81 -1.53
C VAL A 31 -11.55 4.08 -2.68
N LYS A 32 -12.25 3.26 -3.45
CA LYS A 32 -11.67 2.51 -4.60
C LYS A 32 -10.86 3.39 -5.55
N ALA A 33 -11.37 4.56 -5.92
CA ALA A 33 -10.64 5.49 -6.81
C ALA A 33 -9.32 5.99 -6.19
N LYS A 34 -9.26 6.15 -4.85
CA LYS A 34 -8.03 6.52 -4.14
C LYS A 34 -7.01 5.37 -4.16
N PHE A 35 -7.48 4.13 -4.02
CA PHE A 35 -6.63 2.94 -4.13
C PHE A 35 -6.04 2.76 -5.53
N GLU A 36 -6.83 2.97 -6.58
CA GLU A 36 -6.30 2.96 -7.96
C GLU A 36 -5.27 4.07 -8.18
N LYS A 37 -5.54 5.28 -7.68
CA LYS A 37 -4.57 6.38 -7.76
C LYS A 37 -3.26 6.03 -7.05
N MET A 38 -3.35 5.47 -5.85
CA MET A 38 -2.18 5.07 -5.06
C MET A 38 -1.39 3.97 -5.76
N LYS A 39 -2.08 2.96 -6.33
CA LYS A 39 -1.44 1.89 -7.10
C LYS A 39 -0.64 2.46 -8.27
N ASN A 40 -1.24 3.35 -9.05
CA ASN A 40 -0.56 3.99 -10.18
C ASN A 40 0.69 4.78 -9.72
N THR A 41 0.58 5.55 -8.64
CA THR A 41 1.72 6.28 -8.08
C THR A 41 2.84 5.34 -7.63
N VAL A 42 2.51 4.25 -6.93
CA VAL A 42 3.51 3.26 -6.46
C VAL A 42 4.13 2.51 -7.64
N SER A 43 3.38 2.19 -8.69
CA SER A 43 3.94 1.62 -9.92
C SER A 43 4.91 2.57 -10.64
N THR A 44 4.61 3.87 -10.67
CA THR A 44 5.55 4.87 -11.20
C THR A 44 6.83 4.92 -10.36
N ILE A 45 6.70 4.90 -9.03
CA ILE A 45 7.85 4.85 -8.11
C ILE A 45 8.71 3.61 -8.38
N GLN A 46 8.09 2.45 -8.52
CA GLN A 46 8.79 1.19 -8.79
C GLN A 46 9.58 1.23 -10.10
N ALA A 47 9.03 1.84 -11.16
CA ALA A 47 9.76 2.05 -12.40
C ALA A 47 10.98 2.97 -12.21
N ILE A 48 10.84 4.04 -11.42
CA ILE A 48 11.97 4.95 -11.13
C ILE A 48 13.04 4.28 -10.28
N LEU A 49 12.67 3.37 -9.37
CA LEU A 49 13.62 2.63 -8.55
C LEU A 49 14.57 1.77 -9.40
N GLN A 50 14.03 1.15 -10.44
CA GLN A 50 14.81 0.36 -11.39
C GLN A 50 15.88 1.21 -12.11
N ASP A 51 15.57 2.47 -12.44
CA ASP A 51 16.51 3.41 -13.06
C ASP A 51 17.46 4.07 -12.04
N ALA A 52 17.08 4.09 -10.76
CA ALA A 52 17.84 4.75 -9.68
C ALA A 52 18.98 3.88 -9.12
N GLU A 53 18.94 2.56 -9.30
CA GLU A 53 19.96 1.63 -8.81
C GLU A 53 21.36 2.00 -9.32
N GLU A 54 21.47 2.33 -10.61
CA GLU A 54 22.74 2.70 -11.26
C GLU A 54 23.27 4.06 -10.79
N GLN A 55 22.38 5.00 -10.45
CA GLN A 55 22.76 6.38 -10.09
C GLN A 55 22.99 6.59 -8.59
N GLN A 56 22.46 5.72 -7.73
CA GLN A 56 22.59 5.81 -6.27
C GLN A 56 24.06 5.84 -5.80
N VAL A 57 24.95 5.14 -6.51
CA VAL A 57 26.36 4.98 -6.10
C VAL A 57 27.13 6.30 -6.20
N HIS A 58 26.72 7.19 -7.10
CA HIS A 58 27.48 8.40 -7.45
C HIS A 58 26.76 9.71 -7.07
N ASN A 59 25.48 9.65 -6.67
CA ASN A 59 24.67 10.83 -6.40
C ASN A 59 24.05 10.83 -4.98
N LEU A 60 24.58 11.71 -4.11
CA LEU A 60 24.09 11.88 -2.74
C LEU A 60 22.64 12.39 -2.66
N GLN A 61 22.16 13.14 -3.65
CA GLN A 61 20.75 13.58 -3.70
C GLN A 61 19.82 12.39 -3.99
N VAL A 62 20.21 11.48 -4.88
CA VAL A 62 19.46 10.25 -5.15
C VAL A 62 19.37 9.40 -3.89
N ARG A 63 20.45 9.32 -3.11
CA ARG A 63 20.44 8.61 -1.82
C ARG A 63 19.47 9.24 -0.80
N ASP A 64 19.44 10.57 -0.68
CA ASP A 64 18.51 11.27 0.22
C ASP A 64 17.04 11.10 -0.20
N TRP A 65 16.76 11.23 -1.50
CA TRP A 65 15.48 10.86 -2.10
C TRP A 65 15.06 9.44 -1.68
N LEU A 66 15.98 8.47 -1.77
CA LEU A 66 15.64 7.05 -1.60
C LEU A 66 15.28 6.76 -0.15
N MET A 67 15.93 7.43 0.80
CA MET A 67 15.57 7.33 2.21
C MET A 67 14.16 7.89 2.49
N LYS A 68 13.83 9.07 1.96
CA LYS A 68 12.48 9.66 2.15
C LYS A 68 11.40 8.81 1.48
N LEU A 69 11.70 8.28 0.30
CA LEU A 69 10.81 7.40 -0.43
C LEU A 69 10.56 6.11 0.36
N ARG A 70 11.59 5.57 1.02
CA ARG A 70 11.47 4.42 1.91
C ARG A 70 10.46 4.68 2.99
N ASP A 71 10.62 5.75 3.75
CA ASP A 71 9.73 6.05 4.86
C ASP A 71 8.27 6.17 4.38
N ALA A 72 8.04 6.89 3.27
CA ALA A 72 6.69 7.04 2.69
C ALA A 72 6.07 5.72 2.19
N VAL A 73 6.87 4.82 1.61
CA VAL A 73 6.40 3.51 1.13
C VAL A 73 6.04 2.59 2.30
N PHE A 74 6.84 2.60 3.36
CA PHE A 74 6.54 1.83 4.58
C PHE A 74 5.29 2.35 5.28
N ASP A 75 5.13 3.67 5.42
CA ASP A 75 3.91 4.27 5.97
C ASP A 75 2.66 3.84 5.17
N ALA A 76 2.77 3.78 3.85
CA ALA A 76 1.65 3.35 2.99
C ALA A 76 1.29 1.86 3.17
N ASP A 77 2.29 0.99 3.34
CA ASP A 77 2.04 -0.45 3.59
C ASP A 77 1.38 -0.69 4.96
N ASP A 78 1.84 0.02 5.99
CA ASP A 78 1.26 -0.01 7.34
C ASP A 78 -0.19 0.49 7.33
N LEU A 79 -0.46 1.61 6.66
CA LEU A 79 -1.81 2.16 6.51
C LEU A 79 -2.77 1.19 5.79
N LEU A 80 -2.32 0.50 4.74
CA LEU A 80 -3.13 -0.51 4.06
C LEU A 80 -3.45 -1.71 4.96
N SER A 81 -2.49 -2.12 5.80
CA SER A 81 -2.66 -3.20 6.78
C SER A 81 -3.66 -2.84 7.85
N GLU A 82 -3.51 -1.65 8.42
CA GLU A 82 -4.43 -1.12 9.43
C GLU A 82 -5.84 -0.95 8.85
N PHE A 83 -5.97 -0.34 7.68
CA PHE A 83 -7.28 -0.13 7.04
C PHE A 83 -8.00 -1.45 6.75
N SER A 84 -7.30 -2.42 6.15
CA SER A 84 -7.88 -3.73 5.86
C SER A 84 -8.36 -4.42 7.15
N THR A 85 -7.57 -4.33 8.21
CA THR A 85 -7.89 -4.91 9.52
C THR A 85 -9.10 -4.23 10.17
N HIS A 86 -9.15 -2.90 10.18
CA HIS A 86 -10.28 -2.16 10.74
C HIS A 86 -11.58 -2.44 9.99
N VAL A 87 -11.54 -2.43 8.65
CA VAL A 87 -12.74 -2.73 7.86
C VAL A 87 -13.22 -4.16 8.09
N LEU A 88 -12.31 -5.14 8.12
CA LEU A 88 -12.67 -6.52 8.42
C LEU A 88 -13.28 -6.65 9.82
N ARG A 89 -12.71 -5.99 10.83
CA ARG A 89 -13.25 -5.98 12.20
C ARG A 89 -14.65 -5.40 12.27
N GLN A 90 -14.89 -4.26 11.62
CA GLN A 90 -16.23 -3.65 11.60
C GLN A 90 -17.25 -4.55 10.91
N ARG A 91 -16.87 -5.21 9.81
CA ARG A 91 -17.73 -6.18 9.14
C ARG A 91 -18.04 -7.39 10.03
N VAL A 92 -17.06 -7.92 10.76
CA VAL A 92 -17.28 -9.04 11.70
C VAL A 92 -18.16 -8.61 12.87
N MET A 93 -17.93 -7.43 13.47
CA MET A 93 -18.77 -6.93 14.58
C MET A 93 -20.21 -6.66 14.13
N GLY A 94 -20.42 -6.08 12.94
CA GLY A 94 -21.77 -5.90 12.40
C GLY A 94 -22.51 -7.21 12.11
N VAL A 95 -21.77 -8.27 11.76
CA VAL A 95 -22.34 -9.64 11.62
C VAL A 95 -22.70 -10.24 12.98
N ILE A 96 -21.88 -10.02 14.01
CA ILE A 96 -22.19 -10.49 15.36
C ILE A 96 -23.43 -9.79 15.92
N GLU A 97 -23.56 -8.47 15.79
CA GLU A 97 -24.74 -7.71 16.25
C GLU A 97 -26.03 -8.17 15.56
N SER A 98 -25.97 -8.46 14.25
CA SER A 98 -27.13 -8.96 13.50
C SER A 98 -27.51 -10.40 13.87
N CYS A 99 -26.55 -11.25 14.28
CA CYS A 99 -26.85 -12.58 14.81
C CYS A 99 -27.44 -12.54 16.22
N THR A 100 -26.99 -11.62 17.09
CA THR A 100 -27.52 -11.50 18.46
C THR A 100 -28.91 -10.88 18.57
N LEU A 101 -29.41 -10.25 17.49
CA LEU A 101 -30.76 -9.69 17.40
C LEU A 101 -31.78 -10.69 16.82
N LEU A 102 -31.35 -11.92 16.51
CA LEU A 102 -32.20 -12.98 15.95
C LEU A 102 -32.57 -14.09 16.96
N ASP A 103 -32.08 -14.00 18.21
CA ASP A 103 -32.41 -14.88 19.35
C ASP A 103 -33.24 -14.12 20.41
#